data_AF-A0A8T4DR31-F1
#
_entry.id   AF-A0A8T4DR31-F1
#
_cell.length_a   1.000
_cell.length_b   1.000
_cell.length_c   1.000
_cell.angle_alpha   90.00
_cell.angle_beta   90.00
_cell.angle_gamma   90.00
#
_symmetry.space_group_name_H-M   'P 1'
#
loop_
_entity.id
_entity.type
_entity.pdbx_description
1 polymer ?
#
loop_
_entity_poly.entity_id
_entity_poly.type
_entity_poly.pdbx_seq_one_letter_code
_entity_poly.pdbx_strand_id
1 'polypeptide(L)'
;MVEIINEIPMREAQMIPVPQEKPTIYNWGNELRIEYSKFRVPAKLTRQLLRKSGVSLDPKTDQEKAKAAQAIYDASLERDMYLRVAGKKPLNVVSGRFAEIDVADLAERVESVTGTSPIVRYFRDTEQVHLNFPLTNVFHDLNLLVDSGRFGVYGGSGNSAARYGLSWHNGEYASWTLFLGEALDDTFGRAIHLEGNKLRQRLEGIVSMSEGIDRKIEESKEKTFDRDELDVYLDMYVDKGLSKRIADQFRSTLRTETSAYDLSCRMTRLCQSPRTGDASRQRVEYLAGELILCYDSIKKEVADEMKAA
;
A
#
# COMPACT_ATOMS: atom_id res chain seq x y z
N MET A 1 -1.69 22.97 -1.68
CA MET A 1 -0.50 23.85 -1.67
C MET A 1 0.70 22.93 -1.57
N VAL A 2 1.56 22.87 -2.60
CA VAL A 2 2.75 22.02 -2.63
C VAL A 2 3.94 22.90 -2.25
N GLU A 3 4.50 22.68 -1.06
CA GLU A 3 5.74 23.35 -0.65
C GLU A 3 6.91 22.42 -1.01
N ILE A 4 7.94 22.97 -1.64
CA ILE A 4 9.26 22.33 -1.68
C ILE A 4 9.82 22.49 -0.27
N ILE A 5 9.86 21.40 0.50
CA ILE A 5 10.31 21.42 1.89
C ILE A 5 11.76 20.92 1.93
N ASN A 6 12.69 21.79 2.33
CA ASN A 6 14.10 21.43 2.51
C ASN A 6 14.31 20.45 3.68
N GLU A 7 13.38 20.43 4.64
CA GLU A 7 13.37 19.52 5.78
C GLU A 7 11.95 19.02 6.00
N ILE A 8 11.72 17.71 5.90
CA ILE A 8 10.38 17.14 6.07
C ILE A 8 10.06 17.12 7.57
N PRO A 9 9.02 17.85 8.06
CA PRO A 9 8.69 17.92 9.48
C PRO A 9 7.92 16.66 9.91
N MET A 10 8.54 15.49 9.78
CA MET A 10 7.94 14.24 10.23
C MET A 10 7.92 14.23 11.75
N ARG A 11 6.79 13.83 12.34
CA ARG A 11 6.77 13.56 13.78
C ARG A 11 7.57 12.29 14.02
N GLU A 12 8.64 12.37 14.79
CA GLU A 12 9.39 11.19 15.20
C GLU A 12 8.45 10.20 15.91
N ALA A 13 8.34 9.01 15.34
CA ALA A 13 7.60 7.95 15.97
C ALA A 13 8.45 7.32 17.07
N GLN A 14 7.84 7.13 18.23
CA GLN A 14 8.47 6.49 19.37
C GLN A 14 8.25 4.98 19.30
N MET A 15 9.30 4.25 19.63
CA MET A 15 9.32 2.80 19.76
C MET A 15 9.20 2.44 21.24
N ILE A 16 7.99 2.13 21.68
CA ILE A 16 7.75 1.74 23.07
C ILE A 16 7.94 0.23 23.19
N PRO A 17 8.91 -0.28 23.96
CA PRO A 17 9.12 -1.71 24.10
C PRO A 17 7.87 -2.36 24.72
N VAL A 18 7.45 -3.48 24.15
CA VAL A 18 6.42 -4.33 24.77
C VAL A 18 7.04 -4.91 26.05
N PRO A 19 6.43 -4.72 27.24
CA PRO A 19 7.00 -5.20 28.48
C PRO A 19 7.20 -6.72 28.46
N GLN A 20 8.34 -7.17 28.98
CA GLN A 20 8.70 -8.59 29.16
C GLN A 20 8.03 -9.17 30.42
N GLU A 21 6.72 -8.98 30.54
CA GLU A 21 5.89 -9.56 31.59
C GLU A 21 4.57 -10.07 30.97
N LYS A 22 3.89 -11.00 31.65
CA LYS A 22 2.62 -11.51 31.14
C LYS A 22 1.55 -10.41 31.22
N PRO A 23 0.91 -10.03 30.10
CA PRO A 23 -0.16 -9.05 30.15
C PRO A 23 -1.44 -9.66 30.72
N THR A 24 -2.30 -8.80 31.25
CA THR A 24 -3.70 -9.13 31.50
C THR A 24 -4.52 -8.84 30.25
N ILE A 25 -5.33 -9.82 29.83
CA ILE A 25 -6.27 -9.68 28.71
C ILE A 25 -7.69 -9.73 29.24
N TYR A 26 -8.49 -8.72 28.92
CA TYR A 26 -9.87 -8.61 29.39
C TYR A 26 -10.75 -7.88 28.39
N ASN A 27 -12.07 -8.01 28.56
CA ASN A 27 -13.04 -7.27 27.77
C ASN A 27 -13.45 -6.02 28.54
N TRP A 28 -13.38 -4.85 27.90
CA TRP A 28 -13.99 -3.62 28.37
C TRP A 28 -15.16 -3.29 27.43
N GLY A 29 -16.38 -3.58 27.88
CA GLY A 29 -17.55 -3.52 27.01
C GLY A 29 -17.40 -4.54 25.87
N ASN A 30 -17.52 -4.08 24.62
CA ASN A 30 -17.36 -4.91 23.43
C ASN A 30 -15.92 -4.92 22.87
N GLU A 31 -14.95 -4.36 23.60
CA GLU A 31 -13.56 -4.26 23.14
C GLU A 31 -12.61 -5.12 23.98
N LEU A 32 -11.81 -5.95 23.30
CA LEU A 32 -10.70 -6.66 23.90
C LEU A 32 -9.56 -5.69 24.23
N ARG A 33 -9.01 -5.78 25.44
CA ARG A 33 -7.92 -4.95 25.95
C ARG A 33 -6.75 -5.80 26.41
N ILE A 34 -5.54 -5.26 26.24
CA ILE A 34 -4.28 -5.85 26.72
C ILE A 34 -3.63 -4.79 27.61
N GLU A 35 -3.31 -5.16 28.84
CA GLU A 35 -2.75 -4.28 29.84
C GLU A 35 -1.58 -4.94 30.58
N TYR A 36 -0.56 -4.14 30.79
CA TYR A 36 0.62 -4.43 31.59
C TYR A 36 0.58 -3.58 32.85
N SER A 37 1.41 -3.90 33.84
CA SER A 37 1.43 -3.24 35.15
C SER A 37 1.55 -1.71 35.08
N LYS A 38 2.28 -1.20 34.08
CA LYS A 38 2.57 0.24 33.90
C LYS A 38 2.07 0.80 32.57
N PHE A 39 1.44 0.00 31.73
CA PHE A 39 1.18 0.36 30.35
C PHE A 39 -0.04 -0.35 29.78
N ARG A 40 -0.91 0.40 29.10
CA ARG A 40 -2.05 -0.17 28.39
C ARG A 40 -1.83 -0.10 26.89
N VAL A 41 -1.98 -1.24 26.21
CA VAL A 41 -1.90 -1.29 24.76
C VAL A 41 -3.09 -0.52 24.16
N PRO A 42 -2.87 0.43 23.24
CA PRO A 42 -3.95 1.11 22.54
C PRO A 42 -4.86 0.10 21.84
N ALA A 43 -6.20 0.27 21.93
CA ALA A 43 -7.16 -0.68 21.36
C ALA A 43 -6.92 -1.00 19.88
N LYS A 44 -6.48 0.01 19.11
CA LYS A 44 -6.16 -0.15 17.68
C LYS A 44 -4.99 -1.13 17.42
N LEU A 45 -4.09 -1.32 18.39
CA LEU A 45 -2.94 -2.22 18.28
C LEU A 45 -3.18 -3.59 18.92
N THR A 46 -4.23 -3.77 19.73
CA THR A 46 -4.53 -5.03 20.41
C THR A 46 -4.59 -6.22 19.45
N ARG A 47 -5.36 -6.10 18.36
CA ARG A 47 -5.45 -7.17 17.34
C ARG A 47 -4.13 -7.43 16.63
N GLN A 48 -3.35 -6.38 16.38
CA GLN A 48 -2.05 -6.52 15.72
C GLN A 48 -1.04 -7.22 16.61
N LEU A 49 -1.03 -6.91 17.91
CA LEU A 49 -0.18 -7.57 18.90
C LEU A 49 -0.50 -9.06 18.97
N LEU A 50 -1.78 -9.42 19.13
CA LEU A 50 -2.23 -10.82 19.12
C LEU A 50 -1.79 -11.56 17.85
N ARG A 51 -2.01 -10.95 16.68
CA ARG A 51 -1.62 -11.55 15.39
C ARG A 51 -0.11 -11.74 15.29
N LYS A 52 0.70 -10.77 15.73
CA LYS A 52 2.17 -10.85 15.73
C LYS A 52 2.70 -11.90 16.72
N SER A 53 1.94 -12.17 17.77
CA SER A 53 2.18 -13.25 18.74
C SER A 53 1.61 -14.61 18.31
N GLY A 54 1.07 -14.74 17.09
CA GLY A 54 0.56 -16.01 16.57
C GLY A 54 -0.81 -16.44 17.10
N VAL A 55 -1.55 -15.54 17.73
CA VAL A 55 -2.89 -15.81 18.27
C VAL A 55 -3.96 -15.53 17.21
N SER A 56 -4.70 -16.57 16.82
CA SER A 56 -5.90 -16.47 16.00
C SER A 56 -6.95 -15.61 16.72
N LEU A 57 -7.44 -14.57 16.06
CA LEU A 57 -8.03 -13.40 16.69
C LEU A 57 -9.30 -13.69 17.53
N ASP A 58 -9.43 -12.89 18.59
CA ASP A 58 -10.56 -12.75 19.52
C ASP A 58 -10.73 -13.88 20.58
N PRO A 59 -9.82 -13.97 21.58
CA PRO A 59 -9.99 -14.88 22.73
C PRO A 59 -11.23 -14.51 23.56
N LYS A 60 -12.17 -15.45 23.71
CA LYS A 60 -13.48 -15.21 24.36
C LYS A 60 -13.51 -15.75 25.79
N THR A 61 -12.91 -16.92 26.00
CA THR A 61 -12.86 -17.60 27.30
C THR A 61 -11.63 -17.19 28.11
N ASP A 62 -11.67 -17.39 29.42
CA ASP A 62 -10.51 -17.11 30.28
C ASP A 62 -9.32 -18.01 29.98
N GLN A 63 -9.58 -19.25 29.54
CA GLN A 63 -8.52 -20.16 29.08
C GLN A 63 -7.87 -19.66 27.78
N GLU A 64 -8.65 -19.15 26.82
CA GLU A 64 -8.11 -18.55 25.59
C GLU A 64 -7.34 -17.27 25.88
N LYS A 65 -7.82 -16.43 26.79
CA LYS A 65 -7.13 -15.21 27.24
C LYS A 65 -5.80 -15.54 27.91
N ALA A 66 -5.78 -16.56 28.77
CA ALA A 66 -4.54 -17.03 29.41
C ALA A 66 -3.52 -17.56 28.39
N LYS A 67 -3.98 -18.35 27.40
CA LYS A 67 -3.12 -18.82 26.29
C LYS A 67 -2.60 -17.65 25.45
N ALA A 68 -3.45 -16.67 25.15
CA ALA A 68 -3.05 -15.49 24.39
C ALA A 68 -2.05 -14.63 25.16
N ALA A 69 -2.22 -14.46 26.48
CA ALA A 69 -1.27 -13.75 27.34
C ALA A 69 0.09 -14.43 27.36
N GLN A 70 0.11 -15.77 27.46
CA GLN A 70 1.35 -16.56 27.36
C GLN A 70 2.03 -16.38 26.01
N ALA A 71 1.28 -16.49 24.90
CA ALA A 71 1.83 -16.32 23.56
C ALA A 71 2.40 -14.92 23.31
N ILE A 72 1.76 -13.86 23.85
CA ILE A 72 2.29 -12.50 23.79
C ILE A 72 3.61 -12.39 24.56
N TYR A 73 3.66 -12.96 25.76
CA TYR A 73 4.87 -12.98 26.58
C TYR A 73 6.02 -13.70 25.88
N ASP A 74 5.79 -14.90 25.38
CA ASP A 74 6.81 -15.69 24.67
C ASP A 74 7.30 -14.94 23.42
N ALA A 75 6.37 -14.39 22.62
CA ALA A 75 6.73 -13.58 21.46
C ALA A 75 7.50 -12.30 21.81
N SER A 76 7.23 -11.69 22.97
CA SER A 76 7.94 -10.49 23.42
C SER A 76 9.39 -10.78 23.80
N LEU A 77 9.65 -11.96 24.35
CA LEU A 77 10.99 -12.43 24.68
C LEU A 77 11.77 -12.87 23.43
N GLU A 78 11.10 -13.54 22.50
CA GLU A 78 11.75 -14.10 21.31
C GLU A 78 12.05 -13.06 20.23
N ARG A 79 11.20 -12.03 20.09
CA ARG A 79 11.18 -11.16 18.90
C ARG A 79 11.44 -9.68 19.19
N ASP A 80 11.70 -9.33 20.45
CA ASP A 80 11.84 -7.95 20.93
C ASP A 80 10.74 -7.06 20.35
N MET A 81 9.50 -7.22 20.81
CA MET A 81 8.38 -6.49 20.21
C MET A 81 8.32 -5.03 20.69
N TYR A 82 7.93 -4.13 19.79
CA TYR A 82 7.73 -2.71 20.07
C TYR A 82 6.35 -2.23 19.57
N LEU A 83 5.77 -1.30 20.32
CA LEU A 83 4.59 -0.53 19.94
C LEU A 83 5.05 0.79 19.38
N ARG A 84 4.77 1.00 18.10
CA ARG A 84 5.12 2.23 17.40
C ARG A 84 3.99 3.25 17.53
N VAL A 85 4.31 4.44 18.04
CA VAL A 85 3.35 5.54 18.27
C VAL A 85 3.91 6.87 17.78
N ALA A 86 3.07 7.74 17.21
CA ALA A 86 3.42 9.13 16.91
C ALA A 86 2.58 10.07 17.77
N GLY A 87 3.19 10.66 18.79
CA GLY A 87 2.47 11.38 19.84
C GLY A 87 1.42 10.48 20.51
N LYS A 88 0.14 10.84 20.42
CA LYS A 88 -0.99 10.04 20.96
C LYS A 88 -1.56 9.02 19.95
N LYS A 89 -1.02 8.94 18.74
CA LYS A 89 -1.58 8.12 17.67
C LYS A 89 -0.90 6.75 17.61
N PRO A 90 -1.62 5.64 17.87
CA PRO A 90 -1.07 4.31 17.66
C PRO A 90 -0.86 4.03 16.18
N LEU A 91 0.32 3.52 15.82
CA LEU A 91 0.68 3.22 14.43
C LEU A 91 0.73 1.70 14.18
N ASN A 92 1.61 0.97 14.86
CA ASN A 92 1.80 -0.46 14.59
C ASN A 92 2.45 -1.26 15.73
N VAL A 93 2.48 -2.59 15.58
CA VAL A 93 3.33 -3.51 16.36
C VAL A 93 4.46 -4.05 15.46
N VAL A 94 5.70 -3.88 15.90
CA VAL A 94 6.91 -4.24 15.15
C VAL A 94 7.85 -5.08 16.01
N SER A 95 8.88 -5.69 15.40
CA SER A 95 9.96 -6.40 16.12
C SER A 95 11.21 -5.53 16.24
N GLY A 96 12.18 -5.94 17.05
CA GLY A 96 13.46 -5.24 17.23
C GLY A 96 14.36 -5.30 16.00
N ARG A 97 14.02 -6.16 15.03
CA ARG A 97 14.64 -6.19 13.69
C ARG A 97 14.13 -5.08 12.76
N PHE A 98 13.18 -4.27 13.22
CA PHE A 98 12.66 -3.15 12.46
C PHE A 98 13.74 -2.06 12.35
N ALA A 99 14.19 -1.79 11.12
CA ALA A 99 15.10 -0.69 10.80
C ALA A 99 14.36 0.36 9.98
N GLU A 100 14.34 1.60 10.47
CA GLU A 100 13.87 2.74 9.69
C GLU A 100 14.82 2.99 8.52
N ILE A 101 14.26 3.32 7.35
CA ILE A 101 15.03 3.74 6.19
C ILE A 101 14.91 5.24 6.10
N ASP A 102 16.03 5.96 6.12
CA ASP A 102 16.01 7.40 5.92
C ASP A 102 15.49 7.72 4.50
N VAL A 103 14.62 8.73 4.40
CA VAL A 103 14.11 9.22 3.12
C VAL A 103 15.25 9.74 2.25
N ALA A 104 16.27 10.37 2.86
CA ALA A 104 17.43 10.87 2.13
C ALA A 104 18.26 9.72 1.53
N ASP A 105 18.57 8.68 2.32
CA ASP A 105 19.25 7.47 1.85
C ASP A 105 18.48 6.78 0.72
N LEU A 106 17.15 6.73 0.86
CA LEU A 106 16.27 6.15 -0.15
C LEU A 106 16.29 6.99 -1.43
N ALA A 107 16.30 8.31 -1.30
CA ALA A 107 16.40 9.20 -2.44
C ALA A 107 17.72 8.99 -3.20
N GLU A 108 18.86 9.11 -2.53
CA GLU A 108 20.19 8.95 -3.13
C GLU A 108 20.34 7.62 -3.87
N ARG A 109 19.84 6.52 -3.30
CA ARG A 109 19.88 5.20 -3.94
C ARG A 109 19.09 5.18 -5.24
N VAL A 110 17.92 5.81 -5.28
CA VAL A 110 17.06 5.82 -6.46
C VAL A 110 17.58 6.82 -7.50
N GLU A 111 18.14 7.96 -7.08
CA GLU A 111 18.88 8.89 -7.96
C GLU A 111 20.03 8.17 -8.66
N SER A 112 20.77 7.32 -7.95
CA SER A 112 21.90 6.56 -8.53
C SER A 112 21.51 5.60 -9.66
N VAL A 113 20.23 5.24 -9.77
CA VAL A 113 19.70 4.36 -10.81
C VAL A 113 18.99 5.16 -11.91
N THR A 114 18.19 6.14 -11.53
CA THR A 114 17.38 6.95 -12.47
C THR A 114 18.17 8.08 -13.12
N GLY A 115 19.25 8.54 -12.49
CA GLY A 115 20.05 9.68 -12.94
C GLY A 115 19.36 11.04 -12.73
N THR A 116 18.24 11.09 -12.02
CA THR A 116 17.43 12.30 -11.79
C THR A 116 17.13 12.49 -10.32
N SER A 117 16.96 13.75 -9.88
CA SER A 117 16.54 14.07 -8.52
C SER A 117 15.02 14.03 -8.37
N PRO A 118 14.49 13.64 -7.20
CA PRO A 118 13.06 13.51 -7.01
C PRO A 118 12.38 14.86 -6.81
N ILE A 119 11.18 14.97 -7.34
CA ILE A 119 10.18 15.93 -6.88
C ILE A 119 9.53 15.34 -5.62
N VAL A 120 9.79 15.98 -4.49
CA VAL A 120 9.28 15.56 -3.18
C VAL A 120 7.90 16.16 -2.92
N ARG A 121 6.93 15.33 -2.54
CA ARG A 121 5.60 15.76 -2.09
C ARG A 121 5.33 15.22 -0.68
N TYR A 122 4.91 16.12 0.23
CA TYR A 122 4.55 15.77 1.60
C TYR A 122 3.06 15.98 1.86
N PHE A 123 2.37 14.92 2.27
CA PHE A 123 0.95 14.95 2.62
C PHE A 123 0.79 15.06 4.13
N ARG A 124 0.54 16.28 4.63
CA ARG A 124 0.48 16.58 6.07
C ARG A 124 -0.54 15.72 6.84
N ASP A 125 -1.73 15.48 6.29
CA ASP A 125 -2.81 14.74 6.99
C ASP A 125 -2.45 13.28 7.27
N THR A 126 -1.68 12.70 6.34
CA THR A 126 -1.23 11.32 6.40
C THR A 126 0.23 11.19 6.79
N GLU A 127 0.95 12.31 6.99
CA GLU A 127 2.40 12.40 7.14
C GLU A 127 3.12 11.48 6.12
N GLN A 128 2.70 11.51 4.86
CA GLN A 128 3.18 10.62 3.78
C GLN A 128 4.15 11.38 2.89
N VAL A 129 5.25 10.74 2.50
CA VAL A 129 6.27 11.30 1.60
C VAL A 129 6.24 10.53 0.30
N HIS A 130 6.12 11.27 -0.80
CA HIS A 130 6.25 10.76 -2.17
C HIS A 130 7.48 11.37 -2.82
N LEU A 131 8.39 10.53 -3.28
CA LEU A 131 9.55 10.93 -4.08
C LEU A 131 9.25 10.55 -5.53
N ASN A 132 9.13 11.54 -6.42
CA ASN A 132 8.83 11.30 -7.84
C ASN A 132 10.08 11.61 -8.66
N PHE A 133 10.75 10.59 -9.16
CA PHE A 133 11.95 10.71 -9.97
C PHE A 133 11.54 10.79 -11.43
N PRO A 134 11.71 11.94 -12.11
CA PRO A 134 11.36 12.06 -13.51
C PRO A 134 12.14 11.03 -14.32
N LEU A 135 11.42 10.24 -15.13
CA LEU A 135 12.06 9.36 -16.08
C LEU A 135 12.25 10.17 -17.36
N THR A 136 13.49 10.60 -17.60
CA THR A 136 13.86 11.37 -18.79
C THR A 136 13.82 10.46 -20.01
N ASN A 137 12.64 10.22 -20.56
CA ASN A 137 12.48 9.66 -21.91
C ASN A 137 11.11 10.05 -22.45
N VAL A 138 11.11 10.99 -23.40
CA VAL A 138 10.09 11.24 -24.45
C VAL A 138 8.69 11.67 -24.01
N PHE A 139 8.18 11.20 -22.86
CA PHE A 139 6.84 11.50 -22.37
C PHE A 139 6.92 12.40 -21.15
N HIS A 140 6.41 13.62 -21.29
CA HIS A 140 6.30 14.55 -20.18
C HIS A 140 5.46 13.91 -19.05
N ASP A 141 5.90 14.12 -17.81
CA ASP A 141 5.17 13.76 -16.59
C ASP A 141 5.17 12.28 -16.16
N LEU A 142 5.98 11.40 -16.77
CA LEU A 142 6.25 10.06 -16.23
C LEU A 142 7.39 10.08 -15.20
N ASN A 143 7.16 9.44 -14.05
CA ASN A 143 8.09 9.38 -12.94
C ASN A 143 8.15 7.96 -12.38
N LEU A 144 9.30 7.59 -11.83
CA LEU A 144 9.37 6.54 -10.83
C LEU A 144 8.91 7.13 -9.50
N LEU A 145 7.86 6.59 -8.91
CA LEU A 145 7.34 6.99 -7.61
C LEU A 145 7.87 6.06 -6.53
N VAL A 146 8.39 6.67 -5.46
CA VAL A 146 8.66 6.02 -4.19
C VAL A 146 7.75 6.60 -3.14
N ASP A 147 6.91 5.72 -2.57
CA ASP A 147 5.91 6.06 -1.57
C ASP A 147 6.34 5.51 -0.20
N SER A 148 6.51 6.41 0.77
CA SER A 148 6.89 6.07 2.14
C SER A 148 5.74 5.49 2.99
N GLY A 149 4.50 5.54 2.49
CA GLY A 149 3.28 5.19 3.20
C GLY A 149 2.83 6.27 4.18
N ARG A 150 1.71 6.04 4.88
CA ARG A 150 1.22 6.98 5.92
C ARG A 150 2.16 6.96 7.14
N PHE A 151 2.43 8.13 7.71
CA PHE A 151 3.33 8.38 8.85
C PHE A 151 4.81 8.15 8.54
N GLY A 152 5.16 8.33 7.27
CA GLY A 152 6.50 8.72 6.84
C GLY A 152 7.52 7.61 6.94
N VAL A 153 7.51 6.62 6.04
CA VAL A 153 8.46 5.49 5.94
C VAL A 153 8.09 4.26 6.76
N TYR A 154 6.83 3.81 6.73
CA TYR A 154 6.44 2.67 7.56
C TYR A 154 5.31 1.85 6.96
N GLY A 155 5.63 0.62 6.57
CA GLY A 155 4.63 -0.37 6.20
C GLY A 155 3.68 -0.60 7.38
N GLY A 156 2.39 -0.39 7.15
CA GLY A 156 1.29 -0.61 8.10
C GLY A 156 1.17 -2.05 8.65
N SER A 157 2.16 -2.93 8.45
CA SER A 157 2.24 -4.26 9.07
C SER A 157 3.57 -4.59 9.77
N GLY A 158 4.40 -3.59 10.07
CA GLY A 158 5.62 -3.75 10.87
C GLY A 158 6.82 -4.35 10.14
N ASN A 159 6.85 -4.17 8.82
CA ASN A 159 8.03 -4.35 7.99
C ASN A 159 8.27 -3.02 7.27
N SER A 160 9.51 -2.54 7.23
CA SER A 160 9.92 -1.37 6.43
C SER A 160 9.53 -1.65 4.98
N ALA A 161 8.62 -0.83 4.44
CA ALA A 161 8.05 -1.06 3.12
C ALA A 161 7.92 0.29 2.42
N ALA A 162 9.02 0.76 1.86
CA ALA A 162 8.94 1.69 0.75
C ALA A 162 8.25 0.98 -0.42
N ARG A 163 7.30 1.65 -1.05
CA ARG A 163 6.62 1.14 -2.24
C ARG A 163 7.20 1.85 -3.44
N TYR A 164 7.41 1.10 -4.51
CA TYR A 164 7.96 1.62 -5.76
C TYR A 164 6.97 1.28 -6.86
N GLY A 165 6.79 2.20 -7.80
CA GLY A 165 5.94 2.03 -8.97
C GLY A 165 6.16 3.18 -9.95
N LEU A 166 5.41 3.19 -11.04
CA LEU A 166 5.46 4.29 -12.00
C LEU A 166 4.28 5.23 -11.76
N SER A 167 4.54 6.54 -11.77
CA SER A 167 3.51 7.55 -11.73
C SER A 167 3.52 8.41 -12.97
N TRP A 168 2.34 8.70 -13.49
CA TRP A 168 2.15 9.61 -14.60
C TRP A 168 1.21 10.73 -14.18
N HIS A 169 1.46 11.96 -14.62
CA HIS A 169 0.64 13.12 -14.28
C HIS A 169 0.14 13.83 -15.53
N ASN A 170 -1.15 13.70 -15.85
CA ASN A 170 -1.74 14.28 -17.07
C ASN A 170 -2.49 15.60 -16.84
N GLY A 171 -2.19 16.32 -15.75
CA GLY A 171 -2.80 17.61 -15.42
C GLY A 171 -4.14 17.52 -14.66
N GLU A 172 -4.98 16.54 -14.96
CA GLU A 172 -6.26 16.33 -14.26
C GLU A 172 -6.16 15.34 -13.10
N TYR A 173 -5.23 14.37 -13.21
CA TYR A 173 -5.13 13.28 -12.26
C TYR A 173 -3.73 13.24 -11.65
N ALA A 174 -3.65 13.65 -10.39
CA ALA A 174 -2.38 13.84 -9.69
C ALA A 174 -1.75 12.55 -9.11
N SER A 175 -2.35 11.37 -9.33
CA SER A 175 -2.01 10.17 -8.56
C SER A 175 -2.15 8.93 -9.42
N TRP A 176 -1.09 8.46 -10.03
CA TRP A 176 -1.11 7.14 -10.63
C TRP A 176 0.04 6.37 -10.08
N THR A 177 -0.21 5.18 -9.58
CA THR A 177 0.87 4.29 -9.21
C THR A 177 0.58 2.98 -9.91
N LEU A 178 1.28 2.76 -11.02
CA LEU A 178 1.39 1.45 -11.64
C LEU A 178 2.22 0.61 -10.67
N PHE A 179 1.55 -0.09 -9.76
CA PHE A 179 2.16 -1.17 -9.00
C PHE A 179 2.09 -2.42 -9.88
N LEU A 180 3.21 -2.75 -10.54
CA LEU A 180 3.31 -3.73 -11.62
C LEU A 180 3.31 -5.19 -11.12
N GLY A 181 2.25 -5.66 -10.45
CA GLY A 181 2.28 -6.94 -9.71
C GLY A 181 2.12 -8.21 -10.53
N GLU A 182 1.46 -8.18 -11.69
CA GLU A 182 1.29 -9.38 -12.53
C GLU A 182 2.09 -9.33 -13.84
N ALA A 183 2.41 -8.14 -14.37
CA ALA A 183 3.23 -8.02 -15.59
C ALA A 183 4.70 -8.47 -15.43
N LEU A 184 5.12 -8.82 -14.22
CA LEU A 184 6.54 -9.00 -13.85
C LEU A 184 6.89 -10.33 -13.15
N ASP A 185 5.99 -11.33 -13.13
CA ASP A 185 6.23 -12.66 -12.52
C ASP A 185 6.89 -12.58 -11.12
N ASP A 186 6.05 -12.66 -10.10
CA ASP A 186 6.38 -12.72 -8.67
C ASP A 186 6.86 -11.41 -8.00
N THR A 187 5.95 -10.85 -7.19
CA THR A 187 6.18 -9.95 -6.05
C THR A 187 6.54 -8.48 -6.35
N PHE A 188 5.68 -7.79 -7.07
CA PHE A 188 5.68 -6.32 -7.14
C PHE A 188 4.44 -5.70 -6.51
N GLY A 189 4.60 -4.50 -5.95
CA GLY A 189 3.63 -3.82 -5.08
C GLY A 189 4.09 -3.68 -3.63
N ARG A 190 5.12 -4.44 -3.21
CA ARG A 190 5.73 -4.29 -1.88
C ARG A 190 7.15 -4.86 -1.83
N ALA A 191 8.16 -4.01 -2.04
CA ALA A 191 9.54 -4.39 -1.74
C ALA A 191 9.78 -4.24 -0.24
N ILE A 192 9.71 -5.36 0.48
CA ILE A 192 10.15 -5.45 1.87
C ILE A 192 11.65 -5.74 1.83
N HIS A 193 12.50 -4.81 2.29
CA HIS A 193 13.95 -4.98 2.40
C HIS A 193 14.62 -5.64 1.18
N LEU A 194 14.74 -4.88 0.09
CA LEU A 194 15.71 -5.24 -0.94
C LEU A 194 16.90 -4.33 -0.73
N GLU A 195 17.96 -4.88 -0.16
CA GLU A 195 19.22 -4.18 -0.02
C GLU A 195 20.14 -4.52 -1.20
N GLY A 196 21.03 -3.59 -1.54
CA GLY A 196 22.05 -3.77 -2.56
C GLY A 196 21.50 -4.07 -3.96
N ASN A 197 22.05 -5.09 -4.60
CA ASN A 197 21.81 -5.41 -6.01
C ASN A 197 20.35 -5.73 -6.33
N LYS A 198 19.56 -6.24 -5.37
CA LYS A 198 18.15 -6.58 -5.62
C LYS A 198 17.25 -5.35 -5.82
N LEU A 199 17.50 -4.27 -5.09
CA LEU A 199 16.76 -3.01 -5.29
C LEU A 199 17.12 -2.42 -6.65
N ARG A 200 18.42 -2.34 -6.95
CA ARG A 200 18.92 -1.86 -8.24
C ARG A 200 18.31 -2.62 -9.41
N GLN A 201 18.36 -3.96 -9.42
CA GLN A 201 17.76 -4.79 -10.47
C GLN A 201 16.27 -4.52 -10.66
N ARG A 202 15.52 -4.32 -9.56
CA ARG A 202 14.10 -4.00 -9.64
C ARG A 202 13.84 -2.60 -10.21
N LEU A 203 14.63 -1.61 -9.79
CA LEU A 203 14.54 -0.26 -10.32
C LEU A 203 14.89 -0.22 -11.81
N GLU A 204 15.96 -0.92 -12.22
CA GLU A 204 16.35 -1.08 -13.63
C GLU A 204 15.23 -1.77 -14.45
N GLY A 205 14.57 -2.79 -13.90
CA GLY A 205 13.42 -3.43 -14.54
C GLY A 205 12.23 -2.47 -14.72
N ILE A 206 11.93 -1.65 -13.72
CA ILE A 206 10.87 -0.63 -13.82
C ILE A 206 11.23 0.44 -14.87
N VAL A 207 12.49 0.89 -14.89
CA VAL A 207 12.98 1.86 -15.90
C VAL A 207 12.89 1.26 -17.30
N SER A 208 13.30 0.00 -17.49
CA SER A 208 13.16 -0.68 -18.79
C SER A 208 11.70 -0.79 -19.22
N MET A 209 10.78 -1.09 -18.30
CA MET A 209 9.34 -1.11 -18.62
C MET A 209 8.76 0.27 -18.94
N SER A 210 9.40 1.35 -18.48
CA SER A 210 8.94 2.70 -18.84
C SER A 210 9.02 2.95 -20.35
N GLU A 211 9.88 2.21 -21.05
CA GLU A 211 9.95 2.19 -22.51
C GLU A 211 8.70 1.49 -23.09
N GLY A 212 7.81 2.27 -23.71
CA GLY A 212 6.58 1.75 -24.34
C GLY A 212 5.30 1.91 -23.51
N ILE A 213 5.36 2.50 -22.31
CA ILE A 213 4.16 2.84 -21.53
C ILE A 213 3.34 3.92 -22.22
N ASP A 214 3.98 4.88 -22.88
CA ASP A 214 3.33 5.86 -23.74
C ASP A 214 2.40 5.18 -24.76
N ARG A 215 2.92 4.19 -25.49
CA ARG A 215 2.14 3.39 -26.44
C ARG A 215 1.01 2.65 -25.75
N LYS A 216 1.24 2.05 -24.57
CA LYS A 216 0.19 1.38 -23.79
C LYS A 216 -0.92 2.33 -23.34
N ILE A 217 -0.56 3.53 -22.91
CA ILE A 217 -1.51 4.59 -22.55
C ILE A 217 -2.34 4.98 -23.78
N GLU A 218 -1.71 5.23 -24.93
CA GLU A 218 -2.44 5.58 -26.15
C GLU A 218 -3.35 4.44 -26.62
N GLU A 219 -2.86 3.20 -26.69
CA GLU A 219 -3.67 2.01 -27.01
C GLU A 219 -4.86 1.85 -26.06
N SER A 220 -4.69 2.15 -24.77
CA SER A 220 -5.74 1.97 -23.75
C SER A 220 -6.94 2.91 -23.92
N LYS A 221 -6.79 4.01 -24.68
CA LYS A 221 -7.89 4.93 -25.00
C LYS A 221 -8.88 4.34 -25.99
N GLU A 222 -8.41 3.44 -26.85
CA GLU A 222 -9.22 2.77 -27.89
C GLU A 222 -9.77 1.42 -27.42
N LYS A 223 -9.22 0.88 -26.34
CA LYS A 223 -9.60 -0.41 -25.75
C LYS A 223 -10.78 -0.25 -24.79
N THR A 224 -11.92 -0.85 -25.08
CA THR A 224 -13.17 -0.59 -24.36
C THR A 224 -13.78 -1.83 -23.71
N PHE A 225 -14.40 -1.64 -22.55
CA PHE A 225 -15.31 -2.61 -21.95
C PHE A 225 -16.74 -2.22 -22.29
N ASP A 226 -17.52 -3.19 -22.77
CA ASP A 226 -18.97 -3.09 -22.73
C ASP A 226 -19.49 -3.27 -21.29
N ARG A 227 -20.80 -3.14 -21.13
CA ARG A 227 -21.42 -3.15 -19.81
C ARG A 227 -21.31 -4.50 -19.11
N ASP A 228 -21.51 -5.59 -19.85
CA ASP A 228 -21.55 -6.94 -19.30
C ASP A 228 -20.13 -7.39 -18.94
N GLU A 229 -19.16 -7.09 -19.81
CA GLU A 229 -17.75 -7.35 -19.58
C GLU A 229 -17.21 -6.56 -18.37
N LEU A 230 -17.64 -5.31 -18.20
CA LEU A 230 -17.27 -4.49 -17.03
C LEU A 230 -17.82 -5.10 -15.74
N ASP A 231 -19.06 -5.59 -15.76
CA ASP A 231 -19.68 -6.16 -14.56
C ASP A 231 -18.97 -7.45 -14.12
N VAL A 232 -18.59 -8.31 -15.07
CA VAL A 232 -17.76 -9.51 -14.83
C VAL A 232 -16.37 -9.15 -14.35
N TYR A 233 -15.69 -8.20 -15.02
CA TYR A 233 -14.39 -7.69 -14.59
C TYR A 233 -14.43 -7.22 -13.13
N LEU A 234 -15.43 -6.42 -12.76
CA LEU A 234 -15.56 -5.92 -11.39
C LEU A 234 -15.82 -7.05 -10.38
N ASP A 235 -16.58 -8.09 -10.74
CA ASP A 235 -16.82 -9.25 -9.86
C ASP A 235 -15.56 -10.09 -9.65
N MET A 236 -14.82 -10.40 -10.71
CA MET A 236 -13.53 -11.10 -10.61
C MET A 236 -12.58 -10.41 -9.61
N TYR A 237 -12.59 -9.07 -9.60
CA TYR A 237 -11.73 -8.31 -8.71
C TYR A 237 -12.29 -8.08 -7.31
N VAL A 238 -13.62 -8.15 -7.12
CA VAL A 238 -14.20 -8.27 -5.76
C VAL A 238 -13.68 -9.54 -5.09
N ASP A 239 -13.60 -10.64 -5.83
CA ASP A 239 -13.05 -11.91 -5.33
C ASP A 239 -11.54 -11.82 -5.05
N LYS A 240 -10.80 -11.04 -5.86
CA LYS A 240 -9.39 -10.68 -5.59
C LYS A 240 -9.22 -9.61 -4.49
N GLY A 241 -10.30 -9.17 -3.84
CA GLY A 241 -10.27 -8.36 -2.63
C GLY A 241 -10.55 -6.86 -2.83
N LEU A 242 -11.10 -6.44 -3.97
CA LEU A 242 -11.74 -5.13 -4.11
C LEU A 242 -12.98 -5.07 -3.20
N SER A 243 -13.26 -3.92 -2.61
CA SER A 243 -14.49 -3.76 -1.82
C SER A 243 -15.71 -3.80 -2.75
N LYS A 244 -16.69 -4.66 -2.47
CA LYS A 244 -17.99 -4.69 -3.17
C LYS A 244 -18.63 -3.30 -3.30
N ARG A 245 -18.55 -2.47 -2.26
CA ARG A 245 -19.05 -1.08 -2.29
C ARG A 245 -18.37 -0.24 -3.37
N ILE A 246 -17.06 -0.42 -3.56
CA ILE A 246 -16.29 0.30 -4.58
C ILE A 246 -16.69 -0.20 -5.98
N ALA A 247 -16.80 -1.52 -6.15
CA ALA A 247 -17.28 -2.11 -7.41
C ALA A 247 -18.68 -1.58 -7.78
N ASP A 248 -19.64 -1.64 -6.85
CA ASP A 248 -21.00 -1.15 -7.05
C ASP A 248 -21.05 0.36 -7.40
N GLN A 249 -20.13 1.14 -6.84
CA GLN A 249 -19.99 2.55 -7.22
C GLN A 249 -19.59 2.69 -8.69
N PHE A 250 -18.59 1.95 -9.19
CA PHE A 250 -18.24 1.96 -10.61
C PHE A 250 -19.41 1.51 -11.49
N ARG A 251 -20.12 0.45 -11.09
CA ARG A 251 -21.33 -0.02 -11.77
C ARG A 251 -22.37 1.08 -11.94
N SER A 252 -22.70 1.78 -10.87
CA SER A 252 -23.72 2.83 -10.91
C SER A 252 -23.33 4.06 -11.75
N THR A 253 -22.03 4.30 -11.94
CA THR A 253 -21.51 5.53 -12.56
C THR A 253 -21.21 5.35 -14.06
N LEU A 254 -21.00 4.12 -14.53
CA LEU A 254 -20.60 3.78 -15.89
C LEU A 254 -21.78 3.20 -16.67
N ARG A 255 -22.57 4.07 -17.31
CA ARG A 255 -23.80 3.68 -18.04
C ARG A 255 -23.57 3.29 -19.49
N THR A 256 -22.36 3.47 -20.00
CA THR A 256 -21.99 3.26 -21.40
C THR A 256 -20.65 2.54 -21.49
N GLU A 257 -20.31 2.11 -22.69
CA GLU A 257 -18.97 1.68 -23.07
C GLU A 257 -17.92 2.66 -22.52
N THR A 258 -16.88 2.13 -21.89
CA THR A 258 -15.85 2.91 -21.21
C THR A 258 -14.48 2.39 -21.62
N SER A 259 -13.59 3.29 -22.04
CA SER A 259 -12.21 2.91 -22.36
C SER A 259 -11.46 2.44 -21.11
N ALA A 260 -10.49 1.56 -21.27
CA ALA A 260 -9.60 1.12 -20.20
C ALA A 260 -8.90 2.33 -19.56
N TYR A 261 -8.54 3.31 -20.37
CA TYR A 261 -8.03 4.61 -19.93
C TYR A 261 -9.01 5.36 -19.01
N ASP A 262 -10.26 5.55 -19.42
CA ASP A 262 -11.26 6.30 -18.65
C ASP A 262 -11.65 5.58 -17.35
N LEU A 263 -11.77 4.25 -17.42
CA LEU A 263 -12.07 3.43 -16.25
C LEU A 263 -10.94 3.55 -15.22
N SER A 264 -9.71 3.38 -15.68
CA SER A 264 -8.51 3.63 -14.90
C SER A 264 -8.58 5.03 -14.24
N CYS A 265 -8.94 6.07 -15.02
CA CYS A 265 -8.98 7.47 -14.54
C CYS A 265 -9.95 7.67 -13.38
N ARG A 266 -11.10 7.05 -13.49
CA ARG A 266 -12.14 7.09 -12.46
C ARG A 266 -11.72 6.29 -11.23
N MET A 267 -11.04 5.14 -11.41
CA MET A 267 -10.50 4.34 -10.31
C MET A 267 -9.54 5.15 -9.44
N THR A 268 -8.59 5.83 -10.08
CA THR A 268 -7.65 6.71 -9.39
C THR A 268 -8.31 7.89 -8.68
N ARG A 269 -9.30 8.52 -9.30
CA ARG A 269 -10.00 9.64 -8.67
C ARG A 269 -10.70 9.22 -7.39
N LEU A 270 -11.20 7.99 -7.32
CA LEU A 270 -11.78 7.41 -6.10
C LEU A 270 -10.72 7.24 -4.99
N CYS A 271 -9.49 6.85 -5.36
CA CYS A 271 -8.36 6.69 -4.44
C CYS A 271 -7.92 7.98 -3.76
N GLN A 272 -8.13 9.13 -4.42
CA GLN A 272 -7.84 10.44 -3.86
C GLN A 272 -8.80 10.86 -2.74
N SER A 273 -9.89 10.11 -2.52
CA SER A 273 -10.78 10.35 -1.39
C SER A 273 -10.07 10.07 -0.06
N PRO A 274 -10.05 11.01 0.90
CA PRO A 274 -9.46 10.78 2.23
C PRO A 274 -10.18 9.69 3.03
N ARG A 275 -11.37 9.26 2.58
CA ARG A 275 -12.15 8.16 3.18
C ARG A 275 -11.69 6.78 2.71
N THR A 276 -10.87 6.68 1.68
CA THR A 276 -10.32 5.41 1.20
C THR A 276 -9.17 4.99 2.12
N GLY A 277 -9.30 3.82 2.76
CA GLY A 277 -8.25 3.24 3.58
C GLY A 277 -7.02 2.88 2.74
N ASP A 278 -5.81 2.95 3.30
CA ASP A 278 -4.55 2.76 2.56
C ASP A 278 -4.47 1.41 1.82
N ALA A 279 -4.94 0.32 2.44
CA ALA A 279 -4.99 -0.99 1.81
C ALA A 279 -5.98 -1.05 0.62
N SER A 280 -7.12 -0.36 0.72
CA SER A 280 -8.10 -0.27 -0.37
C SER A 280 -7.59 0.64 -1.49
N ARG A 281 -6.95 1.76 -1.14
CA ARG A 281 -6.30 2.67 -2.09
C ARG A 281 -5.28 1.92 -2.94
N GLN A 282 -4.35 1.23 -2.29
CA GLN A 282 -3.31 0.47 -2.97
C GLN A 282 -3.88 -0.55 -3.96
N ARG A 283 -4.92 -1.30 -3.55
CA ARG A 283 -5.57 -2.26 -4.44
C ARG A 283 -6.23 -1.59 -5.64
N VAL A 284 -6.90 -0.47 -5.46
CA VAL A 284 -7.56 0.21 -6.59
C VAL A 284 -6.54 0.87 -7.53
N GLU A 285 -5.47 1.48 -7.01
CA GLU A 285 -4.36 2.01 -7.82
C GLU A 285 -3.69 0.92 -8.65
N TYR A 286 -3.50 -0.26 -8.06
CA TYR A 286 -3.01 -1.45 -8.73
C TYR A 286 -3.88 -1.84 -9.94
N LEU A 287 -5.19 -1.99 -9.74
CA LEU A 287 -6.14 -2.33 -10.82
C LEU A 287 -6.14 -1.30 -11.94
N ALA A 288 -6.09 -0.03 -11.56
CA ALA A 288 -6.05 1.05 -12.52
C ALA A 288 -4.80 0.95 -13.41
N GLY A 289 -3.68 0.49 -12.87
CA GLY A 289 -2.48 0.21 -13.66
C GLY A 289 -2.57 -1.02 -14.55
N GLU A 290 -3.14 -2.12 -14.05
CA GLU A 290 -3.35 -3.33 -14.87
C GLU A 290 -4.24 -3.06 -16.08
N LEU A 291 -5.27 -2.22 -15.93
CA LEU A 291 -6.13 -1.82 -17.04
C LEU A 291 -5.37 -1.19 -18.21
N ILE A 292 -4.31 -0.41 -17.92
CA ILE A 292 -3.50 0.24 -18.96
C ILE A 292 -2.53 -0.76 -19.59
N LEU A 293 -1.89 -1.59 -18.76
CA LEU A 293 -0.74 -2.40 -19.19
C LEU A 293 -1.12 -3.79 -19.71
N CYS A 294 -2.18 -4.36 -19.15
CA CYS A 294 -2.55 -5.78 -19.26
C CYS A 294 -3.96 -5.98 -19.83
N TYR A 295 -4.54 -4.96 -20.47
CA TYR A 295 -5.92 -5.00 -20.99
C TYR A 295 -6.24 -6.29 -21.77
N ASP A 296 -5.36 -6.71 -22.70
CA ASP A 296 -5.64 -7.86 -23.57
C ASP A 296 -5.74 -9.18 -22.77
N SER A 297 -4.94 -9.32 -21.71
CA SER A 297 -5.01 -10.47 -20.80
C SER A 297 -6.31 -10.45 -19.99
N ILE A 298 -6.64 -9.29 -19.42
CA ILE A 298 -7.87 -9.08 -18.67
C ILE A 298 -9.09 -9.40 -19.55
N LYS A 299 -9.09 -8.91 -20.79
CA LYS A 299 -10.19 -9.10 -21.74
C LYS A 299 -10.41 -10.58 -22.04
N LYS A 300 -9.32 -11.34 -22.17
CA LYS A 300 -9.38 -12.79 -22.35
C LYS A 300 -9.96 -13.49 -21.12
N GLU A 301 -9.51 -13.15 -19.92
CA GLU A 301 -10.04 -13.73 -18.68
C GLU A 301 -11.53 -13.45 -18.51
N VAL A 302 -11.96 -12.22 -18.76
CA VAL A 302 -13.39 -11.83 -18.73
C VAL A 302 -14.20 -12.66 -19.73
N ALA A 303 -13.71 -12.82 -20.96
CA ALA A 303 -14.38 -13.62 -21.98
C ALA A 303 -14.47 -15.11 -21.61
N ASP A 304 -13.50 -15.63 -20.86
CA ASP A 304 -13.51 -17.02 -20.39
C ASP A 304 -14.48 -17.21 -19.22
N GLU A 305 -14.55 -16.26 -18.28
CA GLU A 305 -15.55 -16.25 -17.19
C GLU A 305 -16.99 -16.12 -17.74
N MET A 306 -17.21 -15.24 -18.72
CA MET A 306 -18.52 -15.08 -19.37
C MET A 306 -19.01 -16.35 -20.07
N LYS A 307 -18.12 -17.23 -20.53
CA LYS A 307 -18.49 -18.53 -21.13
C LYS A 307 -18.81 -19.59 -20.07
N ALA A 308 -18.31 -19.41 -18.85
CA ALA A 308 -18.49 -20.35 -17.76
C ALA A 308 -19.81 -20.12 -16.98
N ALA A 309 -20.36 -18.90 -17.05
CA ALA A 309 -21.64 -18.49 -16.46
C ALA A 309 -22.87 -18.90 -17.29
#